data_AF-A0AAQ3QSV7-F1
#
_entry.id   AF-A0AAQ3QSV7-F1
#
_cell.length_a   1.000
_cell.length_b   1.000
_cell.length_c   1.000
_cell.angle_alpha   90.00
_cell.angle_beta   90.00
_cell.angle_gamma   90.00
#
_symmetry.space_group_name_H-M   'P 1'
#
loop_
_entity.id
_entity.type
_entity.pdbx_description
1 polymer ?
#
loop_
_entity_poly.entity_id
_entity_poly.type
_entity_poly.pdbx_seq_one_letter_code
_entity_poly.pdbx_strand_id
1 'polypeptide(L)'
;MELENSCHGSNDARPFRLRARLMESFWSNQVSTICRCYEDALTRDPTCKTSVERLIKFHRIGNYDTVPLLEKTVLHLDATDGNSSIWEEFASCFLKIITCSIADYEDRVSTNVPGGSIGITYRDKIPRVFSEGQETETWKVRCRWWETRHFSKSAYLQEMQYGDWKLLASKAASASHIYGPNFGYVKAVVSSLTNQPDNAHLQFLQKHLQNSINLYHCFTELCSG
;
A
#
# COMPACT_ATOMS: atom_id res chain seq x y z
N MET A 1 10.77 -31.82 -8.94
CA MET A 1 9.50 -32.49 -8.51
C MET A 1 8.38 -32.08 -9.47
N GLU A 2 7.39 -32.91 -9.81
CA GLU A 2 6.37 -32.61 -10.85
C GLU A 2 5.66 -31.24 -10.68
N LEU A 3 5.51 -30.78 -9.44
CA LEU A 3 4.92 -29.47 -9.09
C LEU A 3 5.79 -28.27 -9.50
N GLU A 4 7.11 -28.45 -9.61
CA GLU A 4 8.01 -27.42 -10.16
C GLU A 4 7.81 -27.31 -11.66
N ASN A 5 7.68 -28.43 -12.36
CA ASN A 5 7.52 -28.49 -13.81
C ASN A 5 6.20 -27.86 -14.27
N SER A 6 5.13 -27.94 -13.48
CA SER A 6 3.82 -27.36 -13.83
C SER A 6 3.77 -25.82 -13.76
N CYS A 7 4.73 -25.19 -13.08
CA CYS A 7 4.86 -23.74 -13.01
C CYS A 7 5.74 -23.16 -14.13
N HIS A 8 6.64 -23.97 -14.72
CA HIS A 8 7.55 -23.50 -15.76
C HIS A 8 6.79 -23.23 -17.07
N GLY A 9 6.84 -21.98 -17.55
CA GLY A 9 6.25 -21.59 -18.85
C GLY A 9 4.73 -21.41 -18.86
N SER A 10 4.04 -21.53 -17.71
CA SER A 10 2.59 -21.31 -17.65
C SER A 10 2.24 -19.83 -17.50
N ASN A 11 1.35 -19.34 -18.37
CA ASN A 11 0.68 -18.05 -18.22
C ASN A 11 -0.52 -18.11 -17.25
N ASP A 12 -0.93 -19.31 -16.81
CA ASP A 12 -2.02 -19.48 -15.85
C ASP A 12 -1.51 -19.22 -14.42
N ALA A 13 -2.29 -18.49 -13.63
CA ALA A 13 -2.03 -18.26 -12.21
C ALA A 13 -2.37 -19.48 -11.33
N ARG A 14 -3.24 -20.40 -11.79
CA ARG A 14 -3.72 -21.56 -10.99
C ARG A 14 -2.58 -22.48 -10.51
N PRO A 15 -1.60 -22.90 -11.33
CA PRO A 15 -0.51 -23.76 -10.86
C PRO A 15 0.29 -23.16 -9.71
N PHE A 16 0.58 -21.85 -9.79
CA PHE A 16 1.29 -21.12 -8.74
C PHE A 16 0.49 -21.04 -7.45
N ARG A 17 -0.82 -20.75 -7.52
CA ARG A 17 -1.71 -20.75 -6.35
C ARG A 17 -1.77 -22.12 -5.68
N LEU A 18 -1.95 -23.18 -6.48
CA LEU A 18 -2.01 -24.55 -5.96
C LEU A 18 -0.69 -24.93 -5.28
N ARG A 19 0.44 -24.63 -5.94
CA ARG A 19 1.77 -24.88 -5.38
C ARG A 19 1.97 -24.16 -4.05
N ALA A 20 1.64 -22.86 -3.99
CA ALA A 20 1.76 -22.08 -2.77
C ALA A 20 0.94 -22.69 -1.62
N ARG A 21 -0.28 -23.13 -1.90
CA ARG A 21 -1.17 -23.73 -0.90
C ARG A 21 -0.66 -25.08 -0.39
N LEU A 22 -0.20 -25.95 -1.29
CA LEU A 22 0.41 -27.23 -0.90
C LEU A 22 1.67 -27.00 -0.06
N MET A 23 2.51 -26.05 -0.45
CA MET A 23 3.71 -25.71 0.32
C MET A 23 3.37 -25.10 1.69
N GLU A 24 2.37 -24.23 1.80
CA GLU A 24 1.91 -23.71 3.10
C GLU A 24 1.42 -24.85 4.01
N SER A 25 0.83 -25.91 3.46
CA SER A 25 0.32 -27.05 4.23
C SER A 25 1.37 -28.08 4.62
N PHE A 26 2.35 -28.38 3.76
CA PHE A 26 3.28 -29.50 3.95
C PHE A 26 4.74 -29.08 4.17
N TRP A 27 5.12 -27.88 3.73
CA TRP A 27 6.49 -27.36 3.77
C TRP A 27 6.51 -25.90 4.25
N SER A 28 5.85 -25.64 5.38
CA SER A 28 5.61 -24.29 5.90
C SER A 28 6.88 -23.52 6.28
N ASN A 29 8.03 -24.19 6.36
CA ASN A 29 9.34 -23.57 6.56
C ASN A 29 9.88 -22.88 5.30
N GLN A 30 9.37 -23.21 4.10
CA GLN A 30 9.83 -22.64 2.83
C GLN A 30 9.10 -21.32 2.48
N VAL A 31 9.03 -20.41 3.46
CA VAL A 31 8.26 -19.15 3.40
C VAL A 31 8.57 -18.34 2.14
N SER A 32 9.85 -18.12 1.83
CA SER A 32 10.26 -17.32 0.66
C SER A 32 9.74 -17.89 -0.66
N THR A 33 9.74 -19.23 -0.79
CA THR A 33 9.24 -19.89 -1.99
C THR A 33 7.72 -19.85 -2.05
N ILE A 34 7.03 -19.94 -0.91
CA ILE A 34 5.58 -19.81 -0.82
C ILE A 34 5.14 -18.41 -1.24
N CYS A 35 5.77 -17.36 -0.69
CA CYS A 35 5.47 -15.97 -1.03
C CYS A 35 5.70 -15.72 -2.53
N ARG A 36 6.83 -16.17 -3.08
CA ARG A 36 7.10 -16.06 -4.52
C ARG A 36 6.03 -16.72 -5.39
N CYS A 37 5.49 -17.87 -4.98
CA CYS A 37 4.39 -18.50 -5.72
C CYS A 37 3.11 -17.64 -5.70
N TYR A 38 2.78 -16.98 -4.59
CA TYR A 38 1.65 -16.05 -4.55
C TYR A 38 1.91 -14.78 -5.36
N GLU A 39 3.14 -14.25 -5.35
CA GLU A 39 3.55 -13.12 -6.18
C GLU A 39 3.44 -13.44 -7.68
N ASP A 40 3.93 -14.61 -8.09
CA ASP A 40 3.85 -15.10 -9.48
C ASP A 40 2.40 -15.29 -9.92
N ALA A 41 1.54 -15.77 -9.01
CA ALA A 41 0.11 -15.88 -9.25
C ALA A 41 -0.53 -14.51 -9.45
N LEU A 42 -0.22 -13.52 -8.59
CA LEU A 42 -0.78 -12.16 -8.69
C LEU A 42 -0.30 -11.40 -9.93
N THR A 43 0.94 -11.65 -10.35
CA THR A 43 1.49 -11.07 -11.58
C THR A 43 0.69 -11.52 -12.82
N ARG A 44 0.11 -12.73 -12.78
CA ARG A 44 -0.70 -13.31 -13.87
C ARG A 44 -2.19 -13.05 -13.71
N ASP A 45 -2.68 -13.08 -12.48
CA ASP A 45 -4.08 -12.82 -12.11
C ASP A 45 -4.12 -11.83 -10.94
N PRO A 46 -4.05 -10.52 -11.23
CA PRO A 46 -4.05 -9.50 -10.19
C PRO A 46 -5.40 -9.39 -9.48
N THR A 47 -6.46 -10.01 -9.99
CA THR A 47 -7.79 -10.01 -9.33
C THR A 47 -7.87 -10.97 -8.15
N CYS A 48 -6.85 -11.83 -7.95
CA CYS A 48 -6.89 -12.87 -6.94
C CYS A 48 -6.71 -12.34 -5.51
N LYS A 49 -7.83 -11.96 -4.89
CA LYS A 49 -7.93 -11.55 -3.49
C LYS A 49 -7.22 -12.51 -2.53
N THR A 50 -7.45 -13.82 -2.67
CA THR A 50 -6.87 -14.81 -1.76
C THR A 50 -5.35 -14.81 -1.76
N SER A 51 -4.71 -14.60 -2.91
CA SER A 51 -3.24 -14.53 -2.96
C SER A 51 -2.71 -13.31 -2.19
N VAL A 52 -3.36 -12.14 -2.31
CA VAL A 52 -2.98 -10.95 -1.53
C VAL A 52 -3.19 -11.18 -0.03
N GLU A 53 -4.35 -11.72 0.36
CA GLU A 53 -4.64 -12.00 1.78
C GLU A 53 -3.63 -12.96 2.41
N ARG A 54 -3.07 -13.90 1.63
CA ARG A 54 -2.02 -14.79 2.09
C ARG A 54 -0.69 -14.06 2.28
N LEU A 55 -0.30 -13.19 1.36
CA LEU A 55 0.89 -12.34 1.53
C LEU A 55 0.75 -11.40 2.74
N ILE A 56 -0.43 -10.82 2.96
CA ILE A 56 -0.76 -10.02 4.16
C ILE A 56 -0.57 -10.88 5.42
N LYS A 57 -1.05 -12.13 5.43
CA LYS A 57 -0.86 -13.03 6.56
C LYS A 57 0.62 -13.28 6.87
N PHE A 58 1.45 -13.51 5.85
CA PHE A 58 2.89 -13.68 6.04
C PHE A 58 3.57 -12.40 6.53
N HIS A 59 3.15 -11.23 6.05
CA HIS A 59 3.66 -9.94 6.53
C HIS A 59 3.37 -9.74 8.01
N ARG A 60 2.12 -9.97 8.43
CA ARG A 60 1.67 -9.76 9.81
C ARG A 60 2.42 -10.61 10.84
N ILE A 61 2.96 -11.76 10.44
CA ILE A 61 3.78 -12.63 11.30
C ILE A 61 5.29 -12.38 11.14
N GLY A 62 5.70 -11.34 10.40
CA GLY A 62 7.10 -10.95 10.22
C GLY A 62 7.86 -11.74 9.17
N ASN A 63 7.16 -12.47 8.30
CA ASN A 63 7.74 -13.42 7.34
C ASN A 63 7.67 -12.92 5.88
N TYR A 64 7.23 -11.68 5.65
CA TYR A 64 7.18 -11.07 4.32
C TYR A 64 7.34 -9.56 4.43
N ASP A 65 8.18 -8.99 3.57
CA ASP A 65 8.62 -7.60 3.66
C ASP A 65 7.55 -6.61 3.19
N THR A 66 7.63 -5.39 3.73
CA THR A 66 6.64 -4.33 3.48
C THR A 66 6.63 -3.84 2.03
N VAL A 67 7.79 -3.68 1.41
CA VAL A 67 7.88 -3.15 0.03
C VAL A 67 7.29 -4.12 -0.99
N PRO A 68 7.68 -5.41 -1.03
CA PRO A 68 7.03 -6.39 -1.91
C PRO A 68 5.53 -6.53 -1.63
N LEU A 69 5.08 -6.40 -0.37
CA LEU A 69 3.65 -6.39 -0.07
C LEU A 69 2.93 -5.18 -0.65
N LEU A 70 3.51 -3.98 -0.52
CA LEU A 70 2.97 -2.75 -1.09
C LEU A 70 2.75 -2.94 -2.59
N GLU A 71 3.77 -3.37 -3.33
CA GLU A 71 3.71 -3.57 -4.78
C GLU A 71 2.61 -4.53 -5.22
N LYS A 72 2.50 -5.69 -4.55
CA LYS A 72 1.47 -6.68 -4.88
C LYS A 72 0.06 -6.23 -4.49
N THR A 73 -0.05 -5.46 -3.41
CA THR A 73 -1.32 -4.87 -3.01
C THR A 73 -1.76 -3.79 -3.99
N VAL A 74 -0.84 -2.94 -4.43
CA VAL A 74 -1.07 -1.93 -5.47
C VAL A 74 -1.53 -2.59 -6.76
N LEU A 75 -0.84 -3.63 -7.22
CA LEU A 75 -1.22 -4.37 -8.42
C LEU A 75 -2.66 -4.92 -8.34
N HIS A 76 -3.07 -5.41 -7.17
CA HIS A 76 -4.42 -5.90 -6.96
C HIS A 76 -5.47 -4.78 -6.93
N LEU A 77 -5.15 -3.65 -6.32
CA LEU A 77 -6.01 -2.46 -6.27
C LEU A 77 -6.07 -1.71 -7.61
N ASP A 78 -5.08 -1.91 -8.48
CA ASP A 78 -5.12 -1.49 -9.87
C ASP A 78 -6.15 -2.31 -10.68
N ALA A 79 -6.42 -3.55 -10.27
CA ALA A 79 -7.36 -4.44 -10.97
C ALA A 79 -8.76 -4.54 -10.32
N THR A 80 -8.91 -4.13 -9.06
CA THR A 80 -10.13 -4.38 -8.25
C THR A 80 -10.43 -3.23 -7.29
N ASP A 81 -11.60 -3.23 -6.66
CA ASP A 81 -11.95 -2.24 -5.64
C ASP A 81 -11.40 -2.57 -4.24
N GLY A 82 -10.84 -3.76 -4.05
CA GLY A 82 -10.34 -4.24 -2.77
C GLY A 82 -11.42 -4.39 -1.69
N ASN A 83 -11.07 -5.05 -0.58
CA ASN A 83 -11.89 -5.05 0.63
C ASN A 83 -11.19 -4.26 1.75
N SER A 84 -11.90 -4.04 2.84
CA SER A 84 -11.39 -3.26 3.97
C SER A 84 -10.06 -3.78 4.52
N SER A 85 -9.84 -5.10 4.60
CA SER A 85 -8.57 -5.67 5.08
C SER A 85 -7.38 -5.39 4.16
N ILE A 86 -7.59 -5.37 2.84
CA ILE A 86 -6.53 -5.07 1.87
C ILE A 86 -6.18 -3.59 1.93
N TRP A 87 -7.18 -2.71 1.96
CA TRP A 87 -6.95 -1.26 2.12
C TRP A 87 -6.28 -0.91 3.45
N GLU A 88 -6.65 -1.58 4.53
CA GLU A 88 -6.03 -1.41 5.85
C GLU A 88 -4.53 -1.73 5.80
N GLU A 89 -4.16 -2.87 5.21
CA GLU A 89 -2.75 -3.26 5.11
C GLU A 89 -2.00 -2.37 4.12
N PHE A 90 -2.65 -1.93 3.04
CA PHE A 90 -2.08 -0.97 2.10
C PHE A 90 -1.72 0.36 2.78
N ALA A 91 -2.65 0.93 3.56
CA ALA A 91 -2.38 2.12 4.37
C ALA A 91 -1.25 1.87 5.38
N SER A 92 -1.22 0.69 6.00
CA SER A 92 -0.18 0.31 6.97
C SER A 92 1.20 0.18 6.32
N CYS A 93 1.28 -0.29 5.07
CA CYS A 93 2.54 -0.34 4.32
C CYS A 93 3.12 1.06 4.11
N PHE A 94 2.29 2.04 3.69
CA PHE A 94 2.73 3.44 3.60
C PHE A 94 3.32 3.93 4.92
N LEU A 95 2.58 3.75 6.02
CA LEU A 95 3.00 4.21 7.32
C LEU A 95 4.35 3.61 7.73
N LYS A 96 4.50 2.28 7.58
CA LYS A 96 5.76 1.56 7.87
C LYS A 96 6.92 2.11 7.03
N ILE A 97 6.73 2.28 5.73
CA ILE A 97 7.76 2.78 4.80
C ILE A 97 8.18 4.21 5.15
N ILE A 98 7.22 5.08 5.45
CA ILE A 98 7.48 6.47 5.82
C ILE A 98 8.25 6.53 7.15
N THR A 99 7.81 5.78 8.17
CA THR A 99 8.50 5.72 9.47
C THR A 99 9.93 5.20 9.34
N CYS A 100 10.16 4.14 8.57
CA CYS A 100 11.52 3.64 8.30
C CYS A 100 12.39 4.68 7.57
N SER A 101 11.81 5.38 6.58
CA SER A 101 12.56 6.40 5.83
C SER A 101 12.97 7.59 6.70
N ILE A 102 12.12 7.99 7.67
CA ILE A 102 12.44 9.04 8.64
C ILE A 102 13.56 8.57 9.57
N ALA A 103 13.49 7.34 10.10
CA ALA A 103 14.53 6.80 10.98
C ALA A 103 15.90 6.74 10.28
N ASP A 104 15.94 6.23 9.05
CA ASP A 104 17.16 6.19 8.22
C ASP A 104 17.74 7.59 7.97
N TYR A 105 16.89 8.63 7.91
CA TYR A 105 17.31 10.01 7.73
C TYR A 105 17.89 10.60 9.03
N GLU A 106 17.22 10.40 10.16
CA GLU A 106 17.70 10.89 11.47
C GLU A 106 19.07 10.29 11.83
N ASP A 107 19.29 9.01 11.56
CA ASP A 107 20.58 8.34 11.75
C ASP A 107 21.68 8.95 10.86
N ARG A 108 21.35 9.31 9.62
CA ARG A 108 22.30 9.94 8.68
C ARG A 108 22.62 11.37 9.08
N VAL A 109 21.64 12.17 9.48
CA VAL A 109 21.84 13.57 9.88
C VAL A 109 22.61 13.68 11.19
N SER A 110 22.41 12.75 12.12
CA SER A 110 23.17 12.68 13.37
C SER A 110 24.69 12.50 13.18
N THR A 111 25.15 12.10 11.99
CA THR A 111 26.57 11.90 11.69
C THR A 111 27.28 13.11 11.07
N ASN A 112 26.61 14.25 10.84
CA ASN A 112 27.19 15.41 10.16
C ASN A 112 27.28 16.69 11.04
N VAL A 113 28.49 17.25 11.06
CA VAL A 113 29.08 18.43 11.72
C VAL A 113 28.14 19.64 11.94
N PRO A 114 28.29 20.39 13.06
CA PRO A 114 27.48 21.58 13.36
C PRO A 114 27.80 22.76 12.43
N GLY A 115 26.75 23.34 11.85
CA GLY A 115 26.81 24.65 11.21
C GLY A 115 26.64 24.61 9.69
N GLY A 116 25.42 24.37 9.22
CA GLY A 116 25.06 24.54 7.82
C GLY A 116 23.64 24.10 7.57
N SER A 117 22.72 25.05 7.50
CA SER A 117 21.36 24.82 7.01
C SER A 117 21.41 24.48 5.52
N ILE A 118 21.71 23.22 5.21
CA ILE A 118 21.58 22.69 3.86
C ILE A 118 20.08 22.69 3.55
N GLY A 119 19.67 23.50 2.58
CA GLY A 119 18.28 23.58 2.13
C GLY A 119 17.77 22.19 1.75
N ILE A 120 16.87 21.67 2.58
CA ILE A 120 16.25 20.35 2.40
C ILE A 120 15.45 20.39 1.10
N THR A 121 15.87 19.62 0.10
CA THR A 121 15.10 19.50 -1.14
C THR A 121 13.97 18.51 -0.88
N TYR A 122 12.77 18.81 -1.35
CA TYR A 122 11.57 18.00 -1.15
C TYR A 122 11.77 16.51 -1.54
N ARG A 123 12.67 16.26 -2.50
CA ARG A 123 13.11 14.93 -2.97
C ARG A 123 13.62 14.01 -1.85
N ASP A 124 14.26 14.56 -0.82
CA ASP A 124 14.84 13.80 0.28
C ASP A 124 13.78 13.22 1.24
N LYS A 125 12.52 13.67 1.11
CA LYS A 125 11.38 13.19 1.92
C LYS A 125 10.63 12.02 1.30
N ILE A 126 10.87 11.69 0.03
CA ILE A 126 10.15 10.62 -0.67
C ILE A 126 10.91 9.30 -0.48
N PRO A 127 10.31 8.27 0.13
CA PRO A 127 10.91 6.95 0.21
C PRO A 127 11.32 6.43 -1.18
N ARG A 128 12.50 5.81 -1.27
CA ARG A 128 13.12 5.33 -2.53
C ARG A 128 12.20 4.46 -3.38
N VAL A 129 11.36 3.65 -2.74
CA VAL A 129 10.34 2.81 -3.40
C VAL A 129 9.39 3.59 -4.33
N PHE A 130 9.24 4.91 -4.13
CA PHE A 130 8.39 5.75 -4.98
C PHE A 130 9.17 6.63 -5.98
N SER A 131 10.49 6.71 -5.83
CA SER A 131 11.34 7.67 -6.56
C SER A 131 12.45 7.05 -7.41
N GLU A 132 12.76 5.76 -7.23
CA GLU A 132 13.76 5.06 -8.03
C GLU A 132 13.22 4.60 -9.39
N GLY A 133 14.04 4.72 -10.44
CA GLY A 133 13.70 4.24 -11.79
C GLY A 133 12.48 4.93 -12.42
N GLN A 134 11.54 4.13 -12.92
CA GLN A 134 10.30 4.58 -13.57
C GLN A 134 9.11 4.64 -12.60
N GLU A 135 9.35 4.42 -11.30
CA GLU A 135 8.27 4.35 -10.30
C GLU A 135 7.52 5.67 -10.18
N THR A 136 8.21 6.81 -10.23
CA THR A 136 7.57 8.13 -10.13
C THR A 136 6.50 8.35 -11.19
N GLU A 137 6.77 8.02 -12.46
CA GLU A 137 5.78 8.19 -13.53
C GLU A 137 4.63 7.18 -13.43
N THR A 138 4.94 5.94 -13.06
CA THR A 138 3.94 4.91 -12.82
C THR A 138 2.98 5.33 -11.70
N TRP A 139 3.52 5.84 -10.60
CA TRP A 139 2.72 6.34 -9.48
C TRP A 139 1.93 7.60 -9.84
N LYS A 140 2.45 8.55 -10.63
CA LYS A 140 1.66 9.69 -11.10
C LYS A 140 0.43 9.27 -11.90
N VAL A 141 0.59 8.31 -12.82
CA VAL A 141 -0.53 7.75 -13.59
C VAL A 141 -1.53 7.09 -12.65
N ARG A 142 -1.05 6.29 -11.70
CA ARG A 142 -1.88 5.64 -10.69
C ARG A 142 -2.67 6.63 -9.83
N CYS A 143 -2.03 7.68 -9.32
CA CYS A 143 -2.68 8.72 -8.54
C CYS A 143 -3.83 9.36 -9.34
N ARG A 144 -3.59 9.78 -10.59
CA ARG A 144 -4.67 10.38 -11.42
C ARG A 144 -5.84 9.40 -11.64
N TRP A 145 -5.54 8.13 -11.88
CA TRP A 145 -6.58 7.13 -12.11
C TRP A 145 -7.36 6.79 -10.82
N TRP A 146 -6.66 6.58 -9.70
CA TRP A 146 -7.26 6.28 -8.40
C TRP A 146 -8.11 7.41 -7.83
N GLU A 147 -7.75 8.66 -8.09
CA GLU A 147 -8.57 9.83 -7.71
C GLU A 147 -10.01 9.68 -8.21
N THR A 148 -10.18 9.27 -9.47
CA THR A 148 -11.51 9.11 -10.08
C THR A 148 -12.17 7.78 -9.73
N ARG A 149 -11.38 6.70 -9.70
CA ARG A 149 -11.90 5.35 -9.46
C ARG A 149 -12.26 5.10 -8.00
N HIS A 150 -11.28 5.27 -7.11
CA HIS A 150 -11.36 4.81 -5.72
C HIS A 150 -11.74 5.93 -4.75
N PHE A 151 -11.41 7.18 -5.09
CA PHE A 151 -11.54 8.31 -4.16
C PHE A 151 -12.44 9.43 -4.69
N SER A 152 -13.33 9.12 -5.62
CA SER A 152 -14.31 10.09 -6.11
C SER A 152 -15.43 10.32 -5.10
N LYS A 153 -16.14 11.45 -5.27
CA LYS A 153 -17.34 11.75 -4.48
C LYS A 153 -18.40 10.66 -4.62
N SER A 154 -18.56 10.08 -5.81
CA SER A 154 -19.48 8.96 -6.06
C SER A 154 -19.07 7.69 -5.31
N ALA A 155 -17.78 7.34 -5.32
CA ALA A 155 -17.28 6.18 -4.57
C ALA A 155 -17.56 6.32 -3.07
N TYR A 156 -17.25 7.50 -2.50
CA TYR A 156 -17.57 7.81 -1.11
C TYR A 156 -19.05 7.63 -0.77
N LEU A 157 -19.96 8.19 -1.57
CA LEU A 157 -21.41 8.10 -1.31
C LEU A 157 -21.92 6.65 -1.37
N GLN A 158 -21.41 5.87 -2.32
CA GLN A 158 -21.75 4.45 -2.46
C GLN A 158 -21.28 3.64 -1.25
N GLU A 159 -20.04 3.84 -0.80
CA GLU A 159 -19.49 3.13 0.36
C GLU A 159 -20.19 3.51 1.67
N MET A 160 -20.54 4.79 1.82
CA MET A 160 -21.38 5.28 2.93
C MET A 160 -22.75 4.60 2.94
N GLN A 161 -23.36 4.38 1.76
CA GLN A 161 -24.64 3.67 1.65
C GLN A 161 -24.52 2.20 2.08
N TYR A 162 -23.40 1.55 1.77
CA TYR A 162 -23.14 0.17 2.22
C TYR A 162 -22.78 0.07 3.71
N GLY A 163 -22.36 1.16 4.35
CA GLY A 163 -22.08 1.21 5.78
C GLY A 163 -20.79 0.49 6.20
N ASP A 164 -19.87 0.21 5.27
CA ASP A 164 -18.56 -0.37 5.60
C ASP A 164 -17.60 0.73 6.09
N TRP A 165 -17.74 1.11 7.36
CA TRP A 165 -16.91 2.13 8.02
C TRP A 165 -15.42 1.78 8.02
N LYS A 166 -15.10 0.49 8.06
CA LYS A 166 -13.72 0.01 8.03
C LYS A 166 -13.09 0.26 6.65
N LEU A 167 -13.83 -0.02 5.58
CA LEU A 167 -13.41 0.30 4.22
C LEU A 167 -13.20 1.81 4.04
N LEU A 168 -14.16 2.62 4.47
CA LEU A 168 -14.08 4.09 4.40
C LEU A 168 -12.83 4.61 5.12
N ALA A 169 -12.62 4.21 6.38
CA ALA A 169 -11.46 4.61 7.17
C ALA A 169 -10.13 4.18 6.54
N SER A 170 -10.09 2.95 6.01
CA SER A 170 -8.91 2.37 5.38
C SER A 170 -8.56 3.07 4.06
N LYS A 171 -9.55 3.32 3.21
CA LYS A 171 -9.38 4.11 1.97
C LYS A 171 -8.96 5.55 2.28
N ALA A 172 -9.56 6.19 3.28
CA ALA A 172 -9.18 7.55 3.67
C ALA A 172 -7.74 7.60 4.22
N ALA A 173 -7.31 6.57 4.97
CA ALA A 173 -5.95 6.45 5.47
C ALA A 173 -4.92 6.26 4.32
N SER A 174 -5.28 5.48 3.29
CA SER A 174 -4.45 5.39 2.08
C SER A 174 -4.42 6.72 1.31
N ALA A 175 -5.60 7.33 1.10
CA ALA A 175 -5.72 8.59 0.39
C ALA A 175 -5.00 9.75 1.10
N SER A 176 -4.91 9.75 2.43
CA SER A 176 -4.14 10.77 3.14
C SER A 176 -2.65 10.68 2.83
N HIS A 177 -2.10 9.47 2.70
CA HIS A 177 -0.71 9.28 2.28
C HIS A 177 -0.47 9.74 0.83
N ILE A 178 -1.43 9.47 -0.06
CA ILE A 178 -1.31 9.76 -1.49
C ILE A 178 -1.56 11.23 -1.82
N TYR A 179 -2.65 11.82 -1.34
CA TYR A 179 -3.11 13.18 -1.72
C TYR A 179 -3.08 14.18 -0.55
N GLY A 180 -2.71 13.73 0.64
CA GLY A 180 -2.69 14.56 1.84
C GLY A 180 -4.01 14.57 2.61
N PRO A 181 -3.98 15.03 3.87
CA PRO A 181 -5.13 15.01 4.78
C PRO A 181 -6.25 15.99 4.37
N ASN A 182 -5.92 16.99 3.57
CA ASN A 182 -6.85 18.01 3.10
C ASN A 182 -7.63 17.60 1.83
N PHE A 183 -7.34 16.42 1.28
CA PHE A 183 -8.01 15.90 0.09
C PHE A 183 -9.52 15.70 0.33
N GLY A 184 -10.34 15.98 -0.69
CA GLY A 184 -11.80 16.05 -0.55
C GLY A 184 -12.42 14.77 0.01
N TYR A 185 -12.00 13.61 -0.48
CA TYR A 185 -12.43 12.31 0.02
C TYR A 185 -12.09 12.11 1.51
N VAL A 186 -10.86 12.42 1.89
CA VAL A 186 -10.36 12.24 3.27
C VAL A 186 -11.18 13.09 4.24
N LYS A 187 -11.39 14.37 3.92
CA LYS A 187 -12.20 15.26 4.76
C LYS A 187 -13.63 14.75 4.93
N ALA A 188 -14.26 14.27 3.86
CA ALA A 188 -15.62 13.73 3.92
C ALA A 188 -15.70 12.52 4.86
N VAL A 189 -14.76 11.59 4.78
CA VAL A 189 -14.71 10.41 5.66
C VAL A 189 -14.46 10.82 7.12
N VAL A 190 -13.52 11.73 7.39
CA VAL A 190 -13.24 12.23 8.75
C VAL A 190 -14.50 12.84 9.38
N SER A 191 -15.20 13.71 8.63
CA SER A 191 -16.45 14.31 9.10
C SER A 191 -17.51 13.26 9.43
N SER A 192 -17.65 12.22 8.61
CA SER A 192 -18.62 11.15 8.84
C SER A 192 -18.28 10.27 10.04
N LEU A 193 -17.01 9.88 10.20
CA LEU A 193 -16.55 9.08 11.34
C LEU A 193 -16.63 9.85 12.66
N THR A 194 -16.45 11.17 12.65
CA THR A 194 -16.58 12.02 13.86
C THR A 194 -18.01 12.00 14.43
N ASN A 195 -19.00 11.75 13.58
CA ASN A 195 -20.41 11.63 13.98
C ASN A 195 -20.79 10.20 14.38
N GLN A 196 -19.87 9.23 14.30
CA GLN A 196 -20.11 7.84 14.71
C GLN A 196 -19.74 7.62 16.18
N PRO A 197 -20.46 6.72 16.89
CA PRO A 197 -20.15 6.38 18.28
C PRO A 197 -18.88 5.53 18.42
N ASP A 198 -18.49 4.80 17.37
CA ASP A 198 -17.29 3.96 17.36
C ASP A 198 -16.04 4.77 16.98
N ASN A 199 -15.14 4.92 17.96
CA ASN A 199 -13.91 5.68 17.80
C ASN A 199 -12.76 4.86 17.18
N ALA A 200 -12.86 3.53 17.06
CA ALA A 200 -11.73 2.71 16.61
C ALA A 200 -11.29 3.06 15.17
N HIS A 201 -12.26 3.24 14.27
CA HIS A 201 -12.01 3.62 12.88
C HIS A 201 -11.43 5.03 12.75
N LEU A 202 -11.90 5.96 13.59
CA LEU A 202 -11.39 7.33 13.61
C LEU A 202 -9.96 7.39 14.16
N GLN A 203 -9.67 6.67 15.26
CA GLN A 203 -8.32 6.55 15.83
C GLN A 203 -7.34 5.95 14.83
N PHE A 204 -7.77 4.88 14.13
CA PHE A 204 -7.01 4.30 13.04
C PHE A 204 -6.67 5.38 11.98
N LEU A 205 -7.68 6.09 11.47
CA LEU A 205 -7.47 7.12 10.46
C LEU A 205 -6.56 8.26 10.96
N GLN A 206 -6.75 8.75 12.18
CA GLN A 206 -5.94 9.83 12.78
C GLN A 206 -4.45 9.51 12.79
N LYS A 207 -4.07 8.26 13.08
CA LYS A 207 -2.67 7.82 13.02
C LYS A 207 -2.06 8.04 11.63
N HIS A 208 -2.82 7.80 10.57
CA HIS A 208 -2.35 7.98 9.19
C HIS A 208 -2.32 9.45 8.78
N LEU A 209 -3.31 10.25 9.22
CA LEU A 209 -3.36 11.69 8.96
C LEU A 209 -2.14 12.43 9.54
N GLN A 210 -1.68 12.04 10.73
CA GLN A 210 -0.53 12.66 11.39
C GLN A 210 0.81 12.34 10.71
N ASN A 211 0.88 11.24 9.95
CA ASN A 211 2.10 10.72 9.35
C ASN A 211 2.07 10.75 7.81
N SER A 212 1.18 11.55 7.23
CA SER A 212 1.01 11.61 5.78
C SER A 212 2.10 12.42 5.09
N ILE A 213 2.57 11.96 3.92
CA ILE A 213 3.59 12.66 3.12
C ILE A 213 3.03 13.44 1.92
N ASN A 214 1.76 13.24 1.55
CA ASN A 214 1.14 13.79 0.34
C ASN A 214 1.94 13.46 -0.94
N LEU A 215 2.08 12.15 -1.20
CA LEU A 215 2.93 11.59 -2.25
C LEU A 215 2.72 12.23 -3.64
N TYR A 216 1.49 12.53 -4.00
CA TYR A 216 1.16 13.11 -5.31
C TYR A 216 1.70 14.52 -5.47
N HIS A 217 1.59 15.35 -4.42
CA HIS A 217 2.21 16.68 -4.40
C HIS A 217 3.73 16.58 -4.54
N CYS A 218 4.32 15.58 -3.87
CA CYS A 218 5.74 15.29 -3.98
C CYS A 218 6.20 15.13 -5.43
N PHE A 219 5.41 14.39 -6.22
CA PHE A 219 5.72 14.12 -7.61
C PHE A 219 5.53 15.33 -8.53
N THR A 220 4.61 16.24 -8.20
CA THR A 220 4.36 17.43 -9.01
C THR A 220 5.42 18.52 -8.81
N GLU A 221 5.93 18.67 -7.59
CA GLU A 221 7.00 19.64 -7.30
C GLU A 221 8.34 19.23 -7.92
N LEU A 222 8.63 17.91 -7.99
CA LEU A 222 9.84 17.39 -8.63
C LEU A 222 9.97 17.69 -10.13
N CYS A 223 8.87 18.05 -10.82
CA CYS A 223 8.89 18.42 -12.23
C CYS A 223 8.98 19.93 -12.48
N SER A 224 8.99 20.73 -11.41
CA SER A 224 9.00 22.20 -11.49
C SER A 224 10.39 22.80 -11.28
N GLY A 225 11.43 21.96 -11.17
CA GLY A 225 12.84 22.33 -10.96
C GLY A 225 13.76 21.81 -12.04
#